data_AF-A0A7C1CN01-F1
#
_entry.id   AF-A0A7C1CN01-F1
#
_cell.length_a   1.000
_cell.length_b   1.000
_cell.length_c   1.000
_cell.angle_alpha   90.00
_cell.angle_beta   90.00
_cell.angle_gamma   90.00
#
_symmetry.space_group_name_H-M   'P 1'
#
loop_
_entity.id
_entity.type
_entity.pdbx_description
1 polymer ?
#
loop_
_entity_poly.entity_id
_entity_poly.type
_entity_poly.pdbx_seq_one_letter_code
_entity_poly.pdbx_strand_id
1 'polypeptide(L)'
;MDTQSVRPLFKQYPGLRHTLPHLALGALPTPVERLDKMEETLNACDTELHIKRDDLSGNPYGGNKVRKLEFLLAHAVAHGYKEVLTFGAAGSNHALATALYAKPLGLRCISMLVPQPNSHGLRKNLLLSLHAGAELHYAPGMVPTAFATIKQLCVHKIRAGKLPYMIPPGGSSPLGLIGFVNAALELRDQIEAGMLPEPDSIYAASGTMGTVVGLLLGLQAAGLPTQVVAVRVTAAQFTSMKKAERLFRDANALLHKADSAFPLFPFPHTDFILEHDF
;
A
#
# COMPACT_ATOMS: atom_id res chain seq x y z
N MET A 1 -24.66 -8.49 9.82
CA MET A 1 -23.93 -8.34 8.55
C MET A 1 -23.61 -6.87 8.45
N ASP A 2 -22.41 -6.54 8.89
CA ASP A 2 -22.03 -5.21 9.34
C ASP A 2 -21.90 -4.24 8.16
N THR A 3 -22.38 -3.01 8.32
CA THR A 3 -22.39 -1.96 7.30
C THR A 3 -20.97 -1.53 6.97
N GLN A 4 -20.27 -2.29 6.13
CA GLN A 4 -18.99 -1.88 5.57
C GLN A 4 -19.24 -0.64 4.71
N SER A 5 -18.72 0.51 5.15
CA SER A 5 -18.84 1.76 4.40
C SER A 5 -18.33 1.54 2.98
N VAL A 6 -19.18 1.84 2.00
CA VAL A 6 -18.82 1.72 0.58
C VAL A 6 -17.63 2.64 0.34
N ARG A 7 -16.51 2.06 -0.10
CA ARG A 7 -15.27 2.77 -0.42
C ARG A 7 -15.59 3.91 -1.41
N PRO A 8 -15.11 5.15 -1.19
CA PRO A 8 -15.35 6.30 -2.09
C PRO A 8 -15.10 6.00 -3.57
N LEU A 9 -14.06 5.20 -3.85
CA LEU A 9 -13.76 4.70 -5.20
C LEU A 9 -14.96 4.04 -5.89
N PHE A 10 -15.70 3.19 -5.18
CA PHE A 10 -16.84 2.49 -5.73
C PHE A 10 -18.12 3.33 -5.77
N LYS A 11 -18.17 4.45 -5.02
CA LYS A 11 -19.26 5.42 -5.17
C LYS A 11 -19.09 6.20 -6.47
N GLN A 12 -17.87 6.65 -6.74
CA GLN A 12 -17.55 7.44 -7.93
C GLN A 12 -17.46 6.59 -9.21
N TYR A 13 -16.92 5.37 -9.12
CA TYR A 13 -16.76 4.44 -10.23
C TYR A 13 -17.39 3.08 -9.88
N PRO A 14 -18.73 2.95 -9.98
CA PRO A 14 -19.45 1.75 -9.54
C PRO A 14 -19.07 0.47 -10.29
N GLY A 15 -18.64 0.56 -11.56
CA GLY A 15 -18.23 -0.60 -12.35
C GLY A 15 -17.06 -1.35 -11.72
N LEU A 16 -16.12 -0.61 -11.10
CA LEU A 16 -14.98 -1.19 -10.39
C LEU A 16 -15.38 -2.14 -9.27
N ARG A 17 -16.52 -1.92 -8.61
CA ARG A 17 -17.00 -2.78 -7.53
C ARG A 17 -17.29 -4.20 -8.01
N HIS A 18 -17.73 -4.34 -9.26
CA HIS A 18 -18.13 -5.60 -9.85
C HIS A 18 -16.98 -6.32 -10.55
N THR A 19 -15.98 -5.57 -11.02
CA THR A 19 -14.87 -6.11 -11.82
C THR A 19 -13.60 -6.36 -11.02
N LEU A 20 -13.41 -5.69 -9.88
CA LEU A 20 -12.23 -5.86 -9.03
C LEU A 20 -12.58 -6.59 -7.72
N PRO A 21 -11.89 -7.71 -7.43
CA PRO A 21 -11.94 -8.32 -6.11
C PRO A 21 -11.47 -7.32 -5.04
N HIS A 22 -12.27 -7.17 -3.99
CA HIS A 22 -11.96 -6.32 -2.84
C HIS A 22 -12.47 -6.95 -1.55
N LEU A 23 -11.79 -6.65 -0.44
CA LEU A 23 -12.18 -7.00 0.91
C LEU A 23 -12.07 -5.74 1.78
N ALA A 24 -13.01 -5.53 2.69
CA ALA A 24 -12.84 -4.50 3.72
C ALA A 24 -11.97 -5.07 4.85
N LEU A 25 -10.66 -4.80 4.79
CA LEU A 25 -9.70 -5.18 5.84
C LEU A 25 -9.42 -4.01 6.78
N GLY A 26 -9.47 -2.79 6.26
CA GLY A 26 -9.13 -1.58 7.01
C GLY A 26 -10.32 -0.93 7.70
N ALA A 27 -10.03 -0.32 8.85
CA ALA A 27 -10.88 0.64 9.52
C ALA A 27 -10.73 1.99 8.79
N LEU A 28 -11.59 2.22 7.79
CA LEU A 28 -11.58 3.40 6.91
C LEU A 28 -12.92 4.15 7.03
N PRO A 29 -12.95 5.49 6.90
CA PRO A 29 -11.84 6.38 6.57
C PRO A 29 -10.83 6.57 7.72
N THR A 30 -9.57 6.90 7.41
CA THR A 30 -8.59 7.22 8.46
C THR A 30 -8.71 8.68 8.90
N PRO A 31 -8.56 8.97 10.21
CA PRO A 31 -8.62 10.33 10.72
C PRO A 31 -7.60 11.25 10.06
N VAL A 32 -7.96 12.53 9.97
CA VAL A 32 -7.03 13.63 9.70
C VAL A 32 -6.96 14.48 10.95
N GLU A 33 -5.76 14.83 11.39
CA GLU A 33 -5.52 15.62 12.59
C GLU A 33 -4.63 16.81 12.24
N ARG A 34 -4.99 18.01 12.71
CA ARG A 34 -4.10 19.18 12.62
C ARG A 34 -2.97 19.07 13.65
N LEU A 35 -1.79 19.54 13.28
CA LEU A 35 -0.56 19.42 14.05
C LEU A 35 -0.13 20.77 14.63
N ASP A 36 -1.03 21.49 15.31
CA ASP A 36 -0.81 22.85 15.85
C ASP A 36 0.51 22.99 16.63
N LYS A 37 0.84 22.00 17.46
CA LYS A 37 2.08 22.00 18.25
C LYS A 37 3.34 21.91 17.38
N MET A 38 3.26 21.19 16.27
CA MET A 38 4.36 21.07 15.32
C MET A 38 4.51 22.36 14.50
N GLU A 39 3.40 23.00 14.13
CA GLU A 39 3.39 24.34 13.50
C GLU A 39 4.14 25.34 14.41
N GLU A 40 3.81 25.39 15.70
CA GLU A 40 4.48 26.23 16.70
C GLU A 40 5.96 25.88 16.85
N THR A 41 6.29 24.59 17.00
CA THR A 41 7.68 24.12 17.20
C THR A 41 8.58 24.48 16.01
N LEU A 42 8.04 24.44 14.80
CA LEU A 42 8.78 24.74 13.57
C LEU A 42 8.80 26.24 13.23
N ASN A 43 8.12 27.10 14.01
CA ASN A 43 7.85 28.49 13.68
C ASN A 43 7.19 28.64 12.29
N ALA A 44 6.33 27.68 11.93
CA ALA A 44 5.62 27.64 10.66
C ALA A 44 4.18 28.13 10.83
N CYS A 45 4.00 29.27 11.52
CA CYS A 45 2.68 29.79 11.90
C CYS A 45 1.79 30.15 10.70
N ASP A 46 2.37 30.33 9.51
CA ASP A 46 1.66 30.58 8.26
C ASP A 46 1.42 29.30 7.43
N THR A 47 1.61 28.11 8.02
CA THR A 47 1.44 26.82 7.36
C THR A 47 0.51 25.93 8.19
N GLU A 48 -0.52 25.36 7.56
CA GLU A 48 -1.39 24.38 8.19
C GLU A 48 -0.88 22.96 7.98
N LEU A 49 -0.38 22.34 9.04
CA LEU A 49 0.15 20.98 9.01
C LEU A 49 -0.92 20.00 9.46
N HIS A 50 -1.24 19.06 8.59
CA HIS A 50 -2.18 17.98 8.90
C HIS A 50 -1.51 16.61 8.72
N ILE A 51 -1.93 15.64 9.53
CA ILE A 51 -1.55 14.24 9.39
C ILE A 51 -2.76 13.36 9.09
N LYS A 52 -2.70 12.61 7.98
CA LYS A 52 -3.64 11.53 7.73
C LYS A 52 -3.16 10.26 8.42
N ARG A 53 -3.89 9.81 9.44
CA ARG A 53 -3.51 8.75 10.39
C ARG A 53 -3.67 7.34 9.81
N ASP A 54 -2.97 7.06 8.72
CA ASP A 54 -2.95 5.74 8.09
C ASP A 54 -2.33 4.65 8.98
N ASP A 55 -1.61 5.03 10.05
CA ASP A 55 -1.20 4.14 11.12
C ASP A 55 -2.40 3.51 11.86
N LEU A 56 -3.56 4.17 11.85
CA LEU A 56 -4.82 3.70 12.44
C LEU A 56 -5.74 2.98 11.44
N SER A 57 -5.26 2.69 10.23
CA SER A 57 -6.06 2.11 9.15
C SER A 57 -6.55 0.67 9.38
N GLY A 58 -6.23 0.01 10.49
CA GLY A 58 -6.68 -1.36 10.73
C GLY A 58 -6.38 -1.92 12.12
N ASN A 59 -7.05 -3.03 12.45
CA ASN A 59 -6.97 -3.77 13.71
C ASN A 59 -6.84 -5.27 13.38
N PRO A 60 -5.80 -6.00 13.85
CA PRO A 60 -4.85 -5.65 14.92
C PRO A 60 -3.64 -4.83 14.49
N TYR A 61 -3.51 -4.49 13.20
CA TYR A 61 -2.32 -3.83 12.70
C TYR A 61 -2.64 -2.86 11.58
N GLY A 62 -2.37 -1.57 11.79
CA GLY A 62 -2.61 -0.53 10.78
C GLY A 62 -1.43 -0.29 9.85
N GLY A 63 -1.31 0.96 9.41
CA GLY A 63 -0.31 1.41 8.45
C GLY A 63 -0.75 1.24 6.99
N ASN A 64 -0.02 1.91 6.10
CA ASN A 64 -0.36 2.00 4.68
C ASN A 64 -0.51 0.65 3.94
N LYS A 65 -0.06 -0.48 4.49
CA LYS A 65 -0.14 -1.79 3.82
C LYS A 65 -1.56 -2.34 3.81
N VAL A 66 -2.38 -2.00 4.81
CA VAL A 66 -3.76 -2.49 4.91
C VAL A 66 -4.55 -2.13 3.66
N ARG A 67 -4.51 -0.86 3.25
CA ARG A 67 -5.18 -0.35 2.04
C ARG A 67 -4.83 -1.15 0.77
N LYS A 68 -3.55 -1.51 0.60
CA LYS A 68 -3.11 -2.28 -0.57
C LYS A 68 -3.56 -3.74 -0.49
N LEU A 69 -3.51 -4.31 0.71
CA LEU A 69 -3.88 -5.70 0.96
C LEU A 69 -5.37 -5.97 0.75
N GLU A 70 -6.25 -4.95 0.89
CA GLU A 70 -7.69 -5.05 0.57
C GLU A 70 -7.93 -5.62 -0.83
N PHE A 71 -7.12 -5.24 -1.81
CA PHE A 71 -7.26 -5.69 -3.19
C PHE A 71 -6.39 -6.92 -3.48
N LEU A 72 -5.16 -6.96 -2.94
CA LEU A 72 -4.22 -8.06 -3.19
C LEU A 72 -4.70 -9.38 -2.58
N LEU A 73 -5.16 -9.36 -1.33
CA LEU A 73 -5.66 -10.56 -0.66
C LEU A 73 -7.04 -10.95 -1.20
N ALA A 74 -7.88 -9.97 -1.55
CA ALA A 74 -9.14 -10.25 -2.23
C ALA A 74 -8.93 -10.99 -3.55
N HIS A 75 -7.95 -10.56 -4.36
CA HIS A 75 -7.58 -11.25 -5.58
C HIS A 75 -7.11 -12.68 -5.30
N ALA A 76 -6.27 -12.88 -4.28
CA ALA A 76 -5.83 -14.21 -3.88
C ALA A 76 -7.02 -15.12 -3.51
N VAL A 77 -7.95 -14.63 -2.70
CA VAL A 77 -9.16 -15.37 -2.29
C VAL A 77 -10.05 -15.67 -3.50
N ALA A 78 -10.38 -14.66 -4.31
CA ALA A 78 -11.28 -14.78 -5.46
C ALA A 78 -10.78 -15.79 -6.50
N HIS A 79 -9.45 -15.91 -6.66
CA HIS A 79 -8.83 -16.86 -7.59
C HIS A 79 -8.46 -18.19 -6.92
N GLY A 80 -8.96 -18.46 -5.70
CA GLY A 80 -8.80 -19.75 -5.02
C GLY A 80 -7.35 -20.08 -4.65
N TYR A 81 -6.50 -19.08 -4.40
CA TYR A 81 -5.19 -19.33 -3.81
C TYR A 81 -5.35 -19.79 -2.36
N LYS A 82 -4.41 -20.61 -1.90
CA LYS A 82 -4.34 -21.08 -0.50
C LYS A 82 -3.16 -20.49 0.26
N GLU A 83 -2.23 -19.87 -0.47
CA GLU A 83 -0.97 -19.38 0.04
C GLU A 83 -0.62 -18.07 -0.67
N VAL A 84 -0.01 -17.15 0.07
CA VAL A 84 0.59 -15.92 -0.44
C VAL A 84 2.07 -15.94 -0.11
N LEU A 85 2.89 -15.43 -1.03
CA LEU A 85 4.33 -15.27 -0.83
C LEU A 85 4.68 -13.79 -1.00
N THR A 86 5.37 -13.22 -0.02
CA THR A 86 5.79 -11.81 -0.04
C THR A 86 7.25 -11.65 0.36
N PHE A 87 7.74 -10.42 0.30
CA PHE A 87 9.13 -10.04 0.49
C PHE A 87 9.26 -8.89 1.49
N GLY A 88 10.40 -8.84 2.16
CA GLY A 88 10.76 -7.69 2.98
C GLY A 88 12.13 -7.83 3.61
N ALA A 89 12.58 -6.77 4.28
CA ALA A 89 13.64 -6.94 5.27
C ALA A 89 13.10 -7.65 6.52
N ALA A 90 13.98 -8.18 7.38
CA ALA A 90 13.59 -9.02 8.51
C ALA A 90 12.50 -8.41 9.41
N GLY A 91 12.49 -7.09 9.59
CA GLY A 91 11.49 -6.34 10.35
C GLY A 91 10.40 -5.69 9.51
N SER A 92 10.10 -6.21 8.32
CA SER A 92 9.18 -5.57 7.37
C SER A 92 7.75 -5.46 7.89
N ASN A 93 7.25 -4.23 8.02
CA ASN A 93 5.83 -3.95 8.28
C ASN A 93 4.91 -4.57 7.19
N HIS A 94 5.41 -4.70 5.95
CA HIS A 94 4.63 -5.33 4.87
C HIS A 94 4.51 -6.84 5.03
N ALA A 95 5.61 -7.52 5.38
CA ALA A 95 5.57 -8.96 5.61
C ALA A 95 4.66 -9.29 6.80
N LEU A 96 4.79 -8.53 7.88
CA LEU A 96 3.92 -8.65 9.05
C LEU A 96 2.44 -8.42 8.72
N ALA A 97 2.11 -7.29 8.07
CA ALA A 97 0.72 -6.99 7.70
C ALA A 97 0.15 -8.09 6.80
N THR A 98 0.92 -8.54 5.81
CA THR A 98 0.48 -9.62 4.91
C THR A 98 0.15 -10.88 5.71
N ALA A 99 0.99 -11.29 6.66
CA ALA A 99 0.74 -12.45 7.50
C ALA A 99 -0.50 -12.30 8.37
N LEU A 100 -0.64 -11.17 9.05
CA LEU A 100 -1.76 -10.90 9.95
C LEU A 100 -3.10 -10.90 9.22
N TYR A 101 -3.18 -10.28 8.03
CA TYR A 101 -4.42 -10.18 7.26
C TYR A 101 -4.68 -11.41 6.37
N ALA A 102 -3.65 -12.17 5.97
CA ALA A 102 -3.82 -13.42 5.24
C ALA A 102 -4.43 -14.53 6.12
N LYS A 103 -4.01 -14.61 7.39
CA LYS A 103 -4.44 -15.65 8.34
C LYS A 103 -5.98 -15.78 8.48
N PRO A 104 -6.75 -14.73 8.78
CA PRO A 104 -8.22 -14.85 8.91
C PRO A 104 -8.91 -15.18 7.58
N LEU A 105 -8.26 -14.96 6.44
CA LEU A 105 -8.76 -15.31 5.11
C LEU A 105 -8.44 -16.77 4.72
N GLY A 106 -7.84 -17.54 5.63
CA GLY A 106 -7.43 -18.93 5.36
C GLY A 106 -6.23 -19.06 4.42
N LEU A 107 -5.47 -17.97 4.21
CA LEU A 107 -4.28 -17.95 3.38
C LEU A 107 -3.03 -18.16 4.25
N ARG A 108 -2.19 -19.14 3.93
CA ARG A 108 -0.86 -19.26 4.54
C ARG A 108 0.05 -18.17 3.99
N CYS A 109 0.85 -17.54 4.85
CA CYS A 109 1.77 -16.49 4.44
C CYS A 109 3.22 -16.98 4.49
N ILE A 110 3.91 -16.87 3.36
CA ILE A 110 5.32 -17.18 3.20
C ILE A 110 6.07 -15.84 3.04
N SER A 111 7.04 -15.60 3.90
CA SER A 111 7.80 -14.33 3.93
C SER A 111 9.26 -14.59 3.60
N MET A 112 9.69 -14.07 2.45
CA MET A 112 11.09 -14.09 2.00
C MET A 112 11.79 -12.84 2.55
N LEU A 113 12.74 -13.03 3.47
CA LEU A 113 13.34 -11.97 4.28
C LEU A 113 14.83 -11.77 4.00
N VAL A 114 15.22 -10.49 3.86
CA VAL A 114 16.62 -10.06 3.75
C VAL A 114 17.13 -9.43 5.06
N PRO A 115 18.45 -9.30 5.27
CA PRO A 115 19.01 -8.71 6.48
C PRO A 115 18.63 -7.23 6.63
N GLN A 116 18.53 -6.77 7.86
CA GLN A 116 18.48 -5.34 8.22
C GLN A 116 19.16 -5.13 9.58
N PRO A 117 19.64 -3.91 9.89
CA PRO A 117 20.18 -3.59 11.20
C PRO A 117 19.20 -3.94 12.33
N ASN A 118 19.73 -4.54 13.40
CA ASN A 118 18.92 -4.95 14.54
C ASN A 118 18.29 -3.73 15.21
N SER A 119 17.00 -3.83 15.52
CA SER A 119 16.26 -2.79 16.24
C SER A 119 15.13 -3.40 17.07
N HIS A 120 14.59 -2.62 18.00
CA HIS A 120 13.41 -3.05 18.75
C HIS A 120 12.22 -3.36 17.81
N GLY A 121 11.95 -2.47 16.84
CA GLY A 121 10.88 -2.65 15.86
C GLY A 121 11.04 -3.91 15.00
N LEU A 122 12.27 -4.24 14.60
CA LEU A 122 12.58 -5.49 13.89
C LEU A 122 12.14 -6.70 14.70
N ARG A 123 12.65 -6.82 15.93
CA ARG A 123 12.41 -7.98 16.80
C ARG A 123 10.91 -8.14 17.08
N LYS A 124 10.22 -7.02 17.35
CA LYS A 124 8.77 -6.99 17.51
C LYS A 124 8.05 -7.53 16.27
N ASN A 125 8.42 -7.08 15.07
CA ASN A 125 7.76 -7.50 13.84
C ASN A 125 8.01 -8.98 13.52
N LEU A 126 9.20 -9.52 13.78
CA LEU A 126 9.47 -10.95 13.63
C LEU A 126 8.62 -11.80 14.57
N LEU A 127 8.56 -11.44 15.86
CA LEU A 127 7.76 -12.15 16.85
C LEU A 127 6.28 -12.14 16.49
N LEU A 128 5.75 -10.99 16.06
CA LEU A 128 4.36 -10.87 15.61
C LEU A 128 4.11 -11.66 14.32
N SER A 129 5.08 -11.74 13.41
CA SER A 129 4.96 -12.55 12.19
C SER A 129 4.89 -14.04 12.51
N LEU A 130 5.71 -14.51 13.45
CA LEU A 130 5.65 -15.90 13.96
C LEU A 130 4.31 -16.17 14.65
N HIS A 131 3.82 -15.24 15.47
CA HIS A 131 2.49 -15.35 16.09
C HIS A 131 1.35 -15.40 15.06
N ALA A 132 1.49 -14.64 13.97
CA ALA A 132 0.58 -14.71 12.82
C ALA A 132 0.65 -16.04 12.06
N GLY A 133 1.64 -16.90 12.35
CA GLY A 133 1.84 -18.17 11.66
C GLY A 133 2.54 -18.03 10.31
N ALA A 134 3.29 -16.93 10.10
CA ALA A 134 4.07 -16.74 8.88
C ALA A 134 5.21 -17.75 8.78
N GLU A 135 5.38 -18.35 7.61
CA GLU A 135 6.55 -19.16 7.27
C GLU A 135 7.69 -18.23 6.85
N LEU A 136 8.74 -18.13 7.67
CA LEU A 136 9.82 -17.16 7.49
C LEU A 136 11.04 -17.81 6.82
N HIS A 137 11.45 -17.30 5.66
CA HIS A 137 12.65 -17.74 4.95
C HIS A 137 13.65 -16.60 4.87
N TYR A 138 14.78 -16.75 5.53
CA TYR A 138 15.86 -15.77 5.52
C TYR A 138 16.91 -16.09 4.46
N ALA A 139 17.41 -15.07 3.78
CA ALA A 139 18.54 -15.19 2.87
C ALA A 139 19.45 -13.94 2.93
N PRO A 140 20.78 -14.08 2.76
CA PRO A 140 21.75 -13.02 3.06
C PRO A 140 21.77 -11.85 2.05
N GLY A 141 20.93 -11.87 1.01
CA GLY A 141 20.86 -10.81 0.02
C GLY A 141 19.88 -11.11 -1.11
N MET A 142 19.77 -10.18 -2.07
CA MET A 142 18.76 -10.23 -3.14
C MET A 142 18.89 -11.47 -4.03
N VAL A 143 20.10 -11.80 -4.50
CA VAL A 143 20.34 -12.95 -5.38
C VAL A 143 20.05 -14.27 -4.66
N PRO A 144 20.60 -14.55 -3.46
CA PRO A 144 20.19 -15.71 -2.66
C PRO A 144 18.68 -15.77 -2.39
N THR A 145 18.04 -14.62 -2.13
CA THR A 145 16.58 -14.56 -1.93
C THR A 145 15.82 -14.98 -3.18
N ALA A 146 16.28 -14.61 -4.38
CA ALA A 146 15.65 -15.02 -5.63
C ALA A 146 15.70 -16.55 -5.82
N PHE A 147 16.86 -17.17 -5.60
CA PHE A 147 16.98 -18.64 -5.64
C PHE A 147 16.14 -19.32 -4.56
N ALA A 148 16.15 -18.81 -3.34
CA ALA A 148 15.31 -19.32 -2.25
C ALA A 148 13.83 -19.19 -2.58
N THR A 149 13.42 -18.11 -3.23
CA THR A 149 12.02 -17.89 -3.68
C THR A 149 11.62 -18.93 -4.70
N ILE A 150 12.44 -19.19 -5.72
CA ILE A 150 12.18 -20.23 -6.72
C ILE A 150 12.03 -21.59 -6.03
N LYS A 151 12.92 -21.92 -5.09
CA LYS A 151 12.83 -23.13 -4.29
C LYS A 151 11.49 -23.21 -3.54
N GLN A 152 11.08 -22.15 -2.85
CA GLN A 152 9.81 -22.16 -2.11
C GLN A 152 8.60 -22.26 -3.03
N LEU A 153 8.59 -21.56 -4.16
CA LEU A 153 7.53 -21.71 -5.16
C LEU A 153 7.37 -23.16 -5.63
N CYS A 154 8.48 -23.86 -5.90
CA CYS A 154 8.46 -25.28 -6.27
C CYS A 154 7.94 -26.18 -5.13
N VAL A 155 8.46 -26.00 -3.91
CA VAL A 155 8.05 -26.76 -2.72
C VAL A 155 6.55 -26.64 -2.49
N HIS A 156 6.03 -25.41 -2.51
CA HIS A 156 4.63 -25.13 -2.26
C HIS A 156 3.73 -25.59 -3.42
N LYS A 157 4.17 -25.48 -4.67
CA LYS A 157 3.45 -26.07 -5.81
C LYS A 157 3.26 -27.58 -5.65
N ILE A 158 4.29 -28.29 -5.23
CA ILE A 158 4.24 -29.75 -5.01
C ILE A 158 3.31 -30.07 -3.82
N ARG A 159 3.43 -29.32 -2.72
CA ARG A 159 2.66 -29.58 -1.49
C ARG A 159 1.17 -29.20 -1.59
N ALA A 160 0.86 -28.08 -2.23
CA ALA A 160 -0.48 -27.49 -2.24
C ALA A 160 -1.18 -27.60 -3.61
N GLY A 161 -0.52 -28.17 -4.63
CA GLY A 161 -1.05 -28.31 -5.99
C GLY A 161 -1.14 -27.02 -6.80
N LYS A 162 -0.82 -25.87 -6.21
CA LYS A 162 -0.86 -24.54 -6.85
C LYS A 162 0.28 -23.68 -6.33
N LEU A 163 0.80 -22.80 -7.18
CA LEU A 163 1.78 -21.80 -6.77
C LEU A 163 1.15 -20.80 -5.79
N PRO A 164 1.88 -20.35 -4.75
CA PRO A 164 1.48 -19.22 -3.93
C PRO A 164 1.22 -17.96 -4.79
N TYR A 165 0.26 -17.14 -4.37
CA TYR A 165 0.08 -15.83 -4.97
C TYR A 165 1.22 -14.90 -4.53
N MET A 166 2.03 -14.45 -5.49
CA MET A 166 3.16 -13.57 -5.19
C MET A 166 2.70 -12.13 -5.01
N ILE A 167 2.94 -11.58 -3.83
CA ILE A 167 2.75 -10.17 -3.51
C ILE A 167 4.12 -9.48 -3.57
N PRO A 168 4.31 -8.47 -4.44
CA PRO A 168 5.61 -7.83 -4.59
C PRO A 168 5.99 -7.03 -3.35
N PRO A 169 7.28 -6.69 -3.17
CA PRO A 169 7.74 -5.89 -2.04
C PRO A 169 6.87 -4.65 -1.80
N GLY A 170 6.40 -4.48 -0.56
CA GLY A 170 5.56 -3.36 -0.14
C GLY A 170 4.14 -3.34 -0.72
N GLY A 171 3.71 -4.42 -1.38
CA GLY A 171 2.42 -4.53 -2.08
C GLY A 171 2.32 -3.65 -3.32
N SER A 172 3.45 -3.14 -3.84
CA SER A 172 3.46 -2.15 -4.91
C SER A 172 3.30 -2.82 -6.28
N SER A 173 2.06 -2.87 -6.74
CA SER A 173 1.61 -3.38 -8.04
C SER A 173 0.40 -2.58 -8.51
N PRO A 174 0.04 -2.60 -9.81
CA PRO A 174 -1.16 -1.92 -10.31
C PRO A 174 -2.40 -2.14 -9.45
N LEU A 175 -2.67 -3.38 -9.05
CA LEU A 175 -3.79 -3.74 -8.17
C LEU A 175 -3.63 -3.19 -6.74
N GLY A 176 -2.43 -3.27 -6.17
CA GLY A 176 -2.16 -2.77 -4.82
C GLY A 176 -2.23 -1.25 -4.70
N LEU A 177 -2.01 -0.51 -5.79
CA LEU A 177 -2.10 0.97 -5.81
C LEU A 177 -3.54 1.47 -5.62
N ILE A 178 -4.54 0.66 -5.98
CA ILE A 178 -5.97 1.03 -5.93
C ILE A 178 -6.40 1.42 -4.51
N GLY A 179 -5.82 0.80 -3.48
CA GLY A 179 -6.06 1.18 -2.09
C GLY A 179 -5.70 2.64 -1.78
N PHE A 180 -4.70 3.20 -2.46
CA PHE A 180 -4.31 4.60 -2.34
C PHE A 180 -5.02 5.52 -3.32
N VAL A 181 -5.49 5.00 -4.46
CA VAL A 181 -6.46 5.72 -5.30
C VAL A 181 -7.72 6.01 -4.49
N ASN A 182 -8.23 5.00 -3.78
CA ASN A 182 -9.33 5.18 -2.83
C ASN A 182 -8.98 6.13 -1.69
N ALA A 183 -7.74 6.17 -1.20
CA ALA A 183 -7.33 7.06 -0.12
C ALA A 183 -7.37 8.56 -0.53
N ALA A 184 -7.08 8.88 -1.79
CA ALA A 184 -7.24 10.25 -2.30
C ALA A 184 -8.71 10.65 -2.44
N LEU A 185 -9.57 9.74 -2.90
CA LEU A 185 -11.02 9.99 -2.96
C LEU A 185 -11.61 10.13 -1.56
N GLU A 186 -11.13 9.33 -0.61
CA GLU A 186 -11.43 9.47 0.82
C GLU A 186 -10.98 10.83 1.37
N LEU A 187 -9.81 11.33 0.95
CA LEU A 187 -9.33 12.65 1.33
C LEU A 187 -10.22 13.76 0.76
N ARG A 188 -10.65 13.66 -0.50
CA ARG A 188 -11.61 14.60 -1.11
C ARG A 188 -12.90 14.67 -0.31
N ASP A 189 -13.49 13.51 0.03
CA ASP A 189 -14.71 13.45 0.83
C ASP A 189 -14.50 14.12 2.22
N GLN A 190 -13.30 14.04 2.80
CA GLN A 190 -12.96 14.72 4.07
C GLN A 190 -12.78 16.23 3.92
N ILE A 191 -12.23 16.70 2.80
CA ILE A 191 -12.12 18.13 2.45
C ILE A 191 -13.52 18.72 2.25
N GLU A 192 -14.38 18.07 1.47
CA GLU A 192 -15.77 18.49 1.23
C GLU A 192 -16.60 18.54 2.53
N ALA A 193 -16.27 17.67 3.50
CA ALA A 193 -16.89 17.67 4.83
C ALA A 193 -16.31 18.74 5.78
N GLY A 194 -15.33 19.54 5.36
CA GLY A 194 -14.71 20.59 6.17
C GLY A 194 -13.79 20.07 7.28
N MET A 195 -13.27 18.84 7.18
CA MET A 195 -12.37 18.27 8.19
C MET A 195 -10.94 18.82 8.10
N LEU A 196 -10.55 19.30 6.92
CA LEU A 196 -9.27 19.94 6.61
C LEU A 196 -9.44 20.79 5.34
N PRO A 197 -8.61 21.82 5.12
CA PRO A 197 -8.54 22.48 3.81
C PRO A 197 -7.96 21.55 2.74
N GLU A 198 -8.16 21.93 1.48
CA GLU A 198 -7.44 21.29 0.37
C GLU A 198 -5.92 21.50 0.55
N PRO A 199 -5.11 20.43 0.58
CA PRO A 199 -3.68 20.57 0.79
C PRO A 199 -2.97 20.99 -0.51
N ASP A 200 -2.05 21.95 -0.40
CA ASP A 200 -1.13 22.29 -1.49
C ASP A 200 -0.18 21.11 -1.80
N SER A 201 0.22 20.37 -0.75
CA SER A 201 1.20 19.30 -0.86
C SER A 201 0.98 18.19 0.16
N ILE A 202 1.24 16.95 -0.25
CA ILE A 202 1.22 15.77 0.61
C ILE A 202 2.59 15.11 0.61
N TYR A 203 3.21 15.08 1.80
CA TYR A 203 4.48 14.41 2.03
C TYR A 203 4.26 12.97 2.45
N ALA A 204 4.98 12.04 1.82
CA ALA A 204 4.95 10.63 2.22
C ALA A 204 6.27 9.91 1.95
N ALA A 205 6.70 9.13 2.94
CA ALA A 205 7.86 8.24 2.81
C ALA A 205 7.64 7.20 1.69
N SER A 206 8.61 7.10 0.79
CA SER A 206 8.54 6.28 -0.42
C SER A 206 9.68 5.28 -0.53
N GLY A 207 9.37 4.01 -0.27
CA GLY A 207 10.31 2.89 -0.44
C GLY A 207 10.06 2.02 -1.67
N THR A 208 8.80 1.81 -2.05
CA THR A 208 8.43 0.99 -3.23
C THR A 208 7.47 1.69 -4.17
N MET A 209 7.27 3.00 -3.98
CA MET A 209 6.44 3.92 -4.77
C MET A 209 4.92 3.69 -4.74
N GLY A 210 4.42 2.49 -4.45
CA GLY A 210 2.98 2.23 -4.63
C GLY A 210 2.02 2.95 -3.67
N THR A 211 2.53 3.63 -2.65
CA THR A 211 1.70 4.52 -1.80
C THR A 211 1.53 5.86 -2.51
N VAL A 212 2.65 6.54 -2.78
CA VAL A 212 2.68 7.87 -3.41
C VAL A 212 2.12 7.88 -4.84
N VAL A 213 2.36 6.81 -5.62
CA VAL A 213 1.84 6.73 -7.00
C VAL A 213 0.34 6.44 -7.02
N GLY A 214 -0.16 5.60 -6.10
CA GLY A 214 -1.59 5.37 -5.97
C GLY A 214 -2.31 6.63 -5.50
N LEU A 215 -1.69 7.38 -4.58
CA LEU A 215 -2.21 8.66 -4.11
C LEU A 215 -2.25 9.68 -5.26
N LEU A 216 -1.16 9.83 -6.02
CA LEU A 216 -1.09 10.72 -7.19
C LEU A 216 -2.21 10.43 -8.21
N LEU A 217 -2.39 9.16 -8.59
CA LEU A 217 -3.44 8.77 -9.52
C LEU A 217 -4.84 9.04 -8.96
N GLY A 218 -5.03 8.81 -7.65
CA GLY A 218 -6.28 9.12 -6.99
C GLY A 218 -6.57 10.61 -6.89
N LEU A 219 -5.57 11.46 -6.70
CA LEU A 219 -5.72 12.92 -6.66
C LEU A 219 -6.16 13.45 -8.04
N GLN A 220 -5.57 12.93 -9.13
CA GLN A 220 -6.03 13.24 -10.49
C GLN A 220 -7.50 12.82 -10.69
N ALA A 221 -7.87 11.62 -10.24
CA ALA A 221 -9.25 11.13 -10.30
C ALA A 221 -10.22 11.89 -9.36
N ALA A 222 -9.70 12.52 -8.31
CA ALA A 222 -10.45 13.36 -7.38
C ALA A 222 -10.64 14.79 -7.91
N GLY A 223 -9.85 15.21 -8.91
CA GLY A 223 -9.79 16.59 -9.37
C GLY A 223 -9.07 17.53 -8.40
N LEU A 224 -8.17 17.00 -7.56
CA LEU A 224 -7.42 17.78 -6.58
C LEU A 224 -6.03 18.16 -7.15
N PRO A 225 -5.73 19.46 -7.36
CA PRO A 225 -4.43 19.95 -7.83
C PRO A 225 -3.32 19.89 -6.76
N THR A 226 -3.36 18.90 -5.87
CA THR A 226 -2.40 18.70 -4.78
C THR A 226 -1.11 18.05 -5.28
N GLN A 227 0.04 18.59 -4.89
CA GLN A 227 1.34 17.99 -5.20
C GLN A 227 1.67 16.83 -4.25
N VAL A 228 2.20 15.74 -4.79
CA VAL A 228 2.72 14.61 -4.00
C VAL A 228 4.24 14.71 -3.89
N VAL A 229 4.73 14.88 -2.66
CA VAL A 229 6.16 14.89 -2.33
C VAL A 229 6.56 13.53 -1.76
N ALA A 230 7.15 12.71 -2.62
CA ALA A 230 7.61 11.37 -2.29
C ALA A 230 9.03 11.41 -1.71
N VAL A 231 9.17 11.31 -0.39
CA VAL A 231 10.48 11.32 0.29
C VAL A 231 11.10 9.93 0.23
N ARG A 232 12.19 9.75 -0.53
CA ARG A 232 12.84 8.44 -0.73
C ARG A 232 13.37 7.90 0.61
N VAL A 233 13.09 6.64 0.94
CA VAL A 233 13.63 5.98 2.17
C VAL A 233 14.39 4.68 1.88
N THR A 234 14.73 4.46 0.61
CA THR A 234 15.43 3.27 0.12
C THR A 234 16.37 3.63 -1.01
N ALA A 235 17.29 2.74 -1.37
CA ALA A 235 18.14 2.91 -2.55
C ALA A 235 17.33 3.19 -3.85
N ALA A 236 17.91 3.95 -4.77
CA ALA A 236 17.29 4.39 -6.03
C ALA A 236 16.72 3.25 -6.89
N GLN A 237 17.30 2.04 -6.81
CA GLN A 237 16.79 0.85 -7.49
C GLN A 237 15.34 0.48 -7.10
N PHE A 238 14.90 0.84 -5.89
CA PHE A 238 13.55 0.57 -5.40
C PHE A 238 12.58 1.75 -5.58
N THR A 239 13.12 2.97 -5.69
CA THR A 239 12.42 4.25 -5.70
C THR A 239 13.02 5.17 -6.77
N SER A 240 12.33 5.30 -7.92
CA SER A 240 12.77 6.10 -9.07
C SER A 240 11.58 6.63 -9.87
N MET A 241 11.78 7.72 -10.63
CA MET A 241 10.77 8.31 -11.52
C MET A 241 10.26 7.33 -12.57
N LYS A 242 11.17 6.61 -13.26
CA LYS A 242 10.80 5.57 -14.24
C LYS A 242 9.86 4.52 -13.65
N LYS A 243 10.05 4.14 -12.39
CA LYS A 243 9.17 3.19 -11.70
C LYS A 243 7.83 3.83 -11.35
N ALA A 244 7.82 5.11 -10.96
CA ALA A 244 6.61 5.88 -10.71
C ALA A 244 5.70 5.92 -11.95
N GLU A 245 6.24 6.38 -13.07
CA GLU A 245 5.55 6.49 -14.36
C GLU A 245 4.96 5.16 -14.81
N ARG A 246 5.77 4.08 -14.73
CA ARG A 246 5.30 2.74 -15.07
C ARG A 246 4.15 2.30 -14.18
N LEU A 247 4.30 2.40 -12.86
CA LEU A 247 3.26 1.98 -11.91
C LEU A 247 1.98 2.79 -12.10
N PHE A 248 2.09 4.08 -12.35
CA PHE A 248 0.97 4.98 -12.61
C PHE A 248 0.21 4.53 -13.85
N ARG A 249 0.91 4.42 -14.99
CA ARG A 249 0.30 4.02 -16.27
C ARG A 249 -0.35 2.64 -16.17
N ASP A 250 0.34 1.67 -15.56
CA ASP A 250 -0.15 0.30 -15.47
C ASP A 250 -1.37 0.21 -14.52
N ALA A 251 -1.40 0.97 -13.41
CA ALA A 251 -2.56 1.07 -12.52
C ALA A 251 -3.73 1.80 -13.17
N ASN A 252 -3.46 2.88 -13.89
CA ASN A 252 -4.48 3.64 -14.61
C ASN A 252 -5.13 2.79 -15.70
N ALA A 253 -4.32 2.05 -16.48
CA ALA A 253 -4.83 1.13 -17.49
C ALA A 253 -5.66 0.00 -16.88
N LEU A 254 -5.25 -0.54 -15.73
CA LEU A 254 -6.02 -1.54 -15.00
C LEU A 254 -7.39 -1.01 -14.58
N LEU A 255 -7.44 0.19 -13.98
CA LEU A 255 -8.70 0.82 -13.54
C LEU A 255 -9.61 1.13 -14.73
N HIS A 256 -9.08 1.73 -15.80
CA HIS A 256 -9.85 2.02 -17.01
C HIS A 256 -10.40 0.77 -17.69
N LYS A 257 -9.61 -0.33 -17.72
CA LYS A 257 -10.08 -1.62 -18.24
C LYS A 257 -11.18 -2.22 -17.39
N ALA A 258 -11.12 -2.02 -16.07
CA ALA A 258 -12.09 -2.55 -15.12
C ALA A 258 -13.39 -1.72 -15.09
N ASP A 259 -13.31 -0.42 -15.37
CA ASP A 259 -14.43 0.49 -15.57
C ASP A 259 -14.00 1.62 -16.51
N SER A 260 -14.55 1.66 -17.72
CA SER A 260 -14.18 2.65 -18.74
C SER A 260 -14.53 4.09 -18.36
N ALA A 261 -15.36 4.28 -17.33
CA ALA A 261 -15.61 5.61 -16.76
C ALA A 261 -14.40 6.16 -15.99
N PHE A 262 -13.48 5.32 -15.52
CA PHE A 262 -12.24 5.77 -14.89
C PHE A 262 -11.31 6.35 -15.97
N PRO A 263 -10.96 7.65 -15.95
CA PRO A 263 -10.23 8.28 -17.06
C PRO A 263 -8.80 7.77 -17.20
N LEU A 264 -8.25 7.83 -18.40
CA LEU A 264 -6.82 7.64 -18.66
C LEU A 264 -6.09 8.97 -18.50
N PHE A 265 -5.25 9.08 -17.48
CA PHE A 265 -4.45 10.26 -17.21
C PHE A 265 -3.02 10.09 -17.75
N PRO A 266 -2.41 11.16 -18.30
CA PRO A 266 -0.96 11.20 -18.44
C PRO A 266 -0.32 11.25 -17.04
N PHE A 267 0.96 10.91 -16.93
CA PHE A 267 1.68 11.08 -15.67
C PHE A 267 1.86 12.59 -15.38
N PRO A 268 1.34 13.13 -14.26
CA PRO A 268 1.39 14.55 -13.98
C PRO A 268 2.75 14.94 -13.36
N HIS A 269 3.73 15.22 -14.22
CA HIS A 269 5.11 15.50 -13.78
C HIS A 269 5.22 16.73 -12.84
N THR A 270 4.35 17.73 -12.99
CA THR A 270 4.31 18.93 -12.15
C THR A 270 3.82 18.65 -10.74
N ASP A 271 3.00 17.61 -10.59
CA ASP A 271 2.29 17.31 -9.35
C ASP A 271 3.00 16.19 -8.58
N PHE A 272 4.19 15.75 -9.04
CA PHE A 272 4.96 14.68 -8.41
C PHE A 272 6.42 15.07 -8.23
N ILE A 273 6.82 15.25 -6.98
CA ILE A 273 8.22 15.49 -6.59
C ILE A 273 8.77 14.21 -5.95
N LEU A 274 9.92 13.75 -6.44
CA LEU A 274 10.69 12.69 -5.80
C LEU A 274 11.83 13.32 -5.01
N GLU A 275 11.60 13.56 -3.72
CA GLU A 275 12.62 14.12 -2.83
C GLU A 275 13.61 13.04 -2.42
N HIS A 276 14.88 13.32 -2.61
CA HIS A 276 15.94 12.34 -2.45
C HIS A 276 17.30 12.90 -2.03
N ASP A 277 17.39 14.21 -1.88
CA ASP A 277 18.56 14.98 -1.49
C ASP A 277 18.34 15.51 -0.07
N PHE A 278 18.55 14.65 0.93
CA PHE A 278 18.40 14.95 2.34
C PHE A 278 19.51 14.28 3.17
#